data_AF-A0A915YJF3-F1
#
_entry.id   AF-A0A915YJF3-F1
#
_cell.length_a   1.000
_cell.length_b   1.000
_cell.length_c   1.000
_cell.angle_alpha   90.00
_cell.angle_beta   90.00
_cell.angle_gamma   90.00
#
_symmetry.space_group_name_H-M   'P 1'
#
loop_
_entity.id
_entity.type
_entity.pdbx_description
1 polymer ?
#
loop_
_entity_poly.entity_id
_entity_poly.type
_entity_poly.pdbx_seq_one_letter_code
_entity_poly.pdbx_strand_id
1 'polypeptide(L)'
;MSYINAVDILFIIMAAFGFYFGFSFGLMKVALMVLSLAFAVLTAMAFTPMTTNIIIDTFNIDTVFLPFIAFFITLLIVLMLARILTKLIEETVDNKRFDIISQVVGGLVMGIIFTLLYSVLVIFFGQAGVVKLIFNDEITAVQTDRDIRLVAPAKRTGLPDTIYMKIDDDHNPYKFKGRKEKKEDEGAASLSFGFKHIETNTYRGYVGTTKQQWDILPEDTVRVKSGGQLYLMIEDQMRCFCDSTFLVESVNNTIKFQCMDDYLAAKSTTSFFYKYIEVIPQRGTQVMKGIAPFIKEFLDYMSIALERLNEQKVPKDKPINVYSEEEHKNVVQPVEEYETPEPDLQPRDSLEFANDSINQPTISPTKDTISNTEESDDEPEEEVEYEG
;
A
#
# COMPACT_ATOMS: atom_id res chain seq x y z
N MET A 1 -14.38 -18.50 9.13
CA MET A 1 -15.48 -17.56 8.83
C MET A 1 -14.84 -16.22 8.51
N SER A 2 -14.72 -15.86 7.23
CA SER A 2 -14.12 -14.57 6.85
C SER A 2 -15.07 -13.45 7.24
N TYR A 3 -14.69 -12.64 8.21
CA TYR A 3 -15.42 -11.42 8.56
C TYR A 3 -15.44 -10.50 7.33
N ILE A 4 -16.63 -10.12 6.89
CA ILE A 4 -16.80 -9.06 5.89
C ILE A 4 -16.41 -7.77 6.59
N ASN A 5 -15.37 -7.09 6.09
CA ASN A 5 -14.88 -5.88 6.70
C ASN A 5 -15.87 -4.72 6.41
N ALA A 6 -15.89 -3.69 7.26
CA ALA A 6 -16.76 -2.52 7.06
C ALA A 6 -16.53 -1.84 5.69
N VAL A 7 -15.30 -1.89 5.18
CA VAL A 7 -14.92 -1.43 3.83
C VAL A 7 -15.65 -2.22 2.75
N ASP A 8 -15.70 -3.55 2.88
CA ASP A 8 -16.38 -4.42 1.92
C ASP A 8 -17.91 -4.18 1.90
N ILE A 9 -18.51 -3.92 3.07
CA ILE A 9 -19.95 -3.57 3.17
C ILE A 9 -20.22 -2.24 2.46
N LEU A 10 -19.40 -1.22 2.72
CA LEU A 10 -19.54 0.10 2.11
C LEU A 10 -19.35 0.04 0.58
N PHE A 11 -18.40 -0.77 0.11
CA PHE A 11 -18.19 -1.06 -1.30
C PHE A 11 -19.46 -1.63 -1.94
N ILE A 12 -20.07 -2.66 -1.33
CA ILE A 12 -21.30 -3.29 -1.84
C ILE A 12 -22.45 -2.27 -1.89
N ILE A 13 -22.62 -1.43 -0.86
CA ILE A 13 -23.66 -0.40 -0.81
C ILE A 13 -23.46 0.61 -1.96
N MET A 14 -22.23 1.10 -2.17
CA MET A 14 -21.92 2.05 -3.24
C MET A 14 -22.12 1.46 -4.63
N ALA A 15 -21.68 0.22 -4.85
CA ALA A 15 -21.87 -0.48 -6.11
C ALA A 15 -23.36 -0.74 -6.41
N ALA A 16 -24.13 -1.19 -5.40
CA ALA A 16 -25.57 -1.41 -5.53
C ALA A 16 -26.32 -0.10 -5.78
N PHE A 17 -25.94 0.98 -5.10
CA PHE A 17 -26.52 2.31 -5.31
C PHE A 17 -26.23 2.83 -6.71
N GLY A 18 -24.99 2.72 -7.19
CA GLY A 18 -24.62 3.07 -8.56
C GLY A 18 -25.39 2.27 -9.59
N PHE A 19 -25.56 0.97 -9.37
CA PHE A 19 -26.34 0.10 -10.25
C PHE A 19 -27.82 0.50 -10.27
N TYR A 20 -28.45 0.69 -9.11
CA TYR A 20 -29.84 1.11 -9.01
C TYR A 20 -30.08 2.46 -9.70
N PHE A 21 -29.17 3.40 -9.49
CA PHE A 21 -29.23 4.72 -10.14
C PHE A 21 -29.15 4.58 -11.66
N GLY A 22 -28.17 3.85 -12.20
CA GLY A 22 -28.05 3.65 -13.64
C GLY A 22 -29.21 2.87 -14.25
N PHE A 23 -29.75 1.90 -13.52
CA PHE A 23 -30.92 1.12 -13.94
C PHE A 23 -32.16 2.02 -14.08
N SER A 24 -32.33 2.97 -13.16
CA SER A 24 -33.49 3.88 -13.13
C SER A 24 -33.51 4.89 -14.29
N PHE A 25 -32.34 5.30 -14.80
CA PHE A 25 -32.23 6.31 -15.85
C PHE A 25 -32.09 5.75 -17.27
N GLY A 26 -31.67 4.49 -17.43
CA GLY A 26 -31.44 3.86 -18.74
C GLY A 26 -30.12 4.28 -19.42
N LEU A 27 -29.64 3.47 -20.37
CA LEU A 27 -28.31 3.64 -20.98
C LEU A 27 -28.09 4.99 -21.65
N MET A 28 -29.07 5.51 -22.40
CA MET A 28 -28.89 6.75 -23.16
C MET A 28 -28.67 7.95 -22.23
N LYS A 29 -29.49 8.06 -21.19
CA LYS A 29 -29.39 9.11 -20.19
C LYS A 29 -28.13 8.97 -19.35
N VAL A 30 -27.76 7.73 -18.98
CA VAL A 30 -26.49 7.44 -18.31
C VAL A 30 -25.31 7.87 -19.18
N ALA A 31 -25.28 7.51 -20.46
CA ALA A 31 -24.17 7.86 -21.35
C ALA A 31 -24.00 9.38 -21.51
N LEU A 32 -25.12 10.12 -21.68
CA LEU A 32 -25.10 11.58 -21.70
C LEU A 32 -24.64 12.18 -20.37
N MET A 33 -25.10 11.63 -19.24
CA MET A 33 -24.67 12.07 -17.91
C MET A 33 -23.17 11.84 -17.69
N VAL A 34 -22.65 10.68 -18.10
CA VAL A 34 -21.22 10.35 -17.97
C VAL A 34 -20.38 11.26 -18.85
N LEU A 35 -20.80 11.50 -20.09
CA LEU A 35 -20.11 12.42 -20.99
C LEU A 35 -20.14 13.86 -20.46
N SER A 36 -21.29 14.30 -19.94
CA SER A 36 -21.46 15.59 -19.30
C SER A 36 -20.59 15.74 -18.05
N LEU A 37 -20.48 14.68 -17.24
CA LEU A 37 -19.64 14.66 -16.05
C LEU A 37 -18.16 14.73 -16.41
N ALA A 38 -17.72 13.94 -17.40
CA ALA A 38 -16.35 13.96 -17.89
C ALA A 38 -15.98 15.35 -18.43
N PHE A 39 -16.85 15.93 -19.27
CA PHE A 39 -16.65 17.29 -19.78
C PHE A 39 -16.60 18.32 -18.65
N ALA A 40 -17.47 18.20 -17.65
CA ALA A 40 -17.49 19.11 -16.50
C ALA A 40 -16.20 19.04 -15.69
N VAL A 41 -15.68 17.84 -15.43
CA VAL A 41 -14.40 17.65 -14.72
C VAL A 41 -13.23 18.26 -15.49
N LEU A 42 -13.14 17.98 -16.79
CA LEU A 42 -12.05 18.52 -17.63
C LEU A 42 -12.09 20.05 -17.71
N THR A 43 -13.30 20.60 -17.87
CA THR A 43 -13.52 22.04 -17.89
C THR A 43 -13.16 22.64 -16.52
N ALA A 44 -13.59 22.03 -15.42
CA ALA A 44 -13.25 22.49 -14.07
C ALA A 44 -11.74 22.50 -13.82
N MET A 45 -11.02 21.44 -14.23
CA MET A 45 -9.55 21.38 -14.15
C MET A 45 -8.91 22.56 -14.89
N ALA A 46 -9.34 22.83 -16.13
CA ALA A 46 -8.80 23.93 -16.94
C ALA A 46 -9.11 25.33 -16.36
N PHE A 47 -10.29 25.52 -15.75
CA PHE A 47 -10.71 26.81 -15.20
C PHE A 47 -10.34 27.03 -13.73
N THR A 48 -9.80 26.02 -13.06
CA THR A 48 -9.40 26.12 -11.65
C THR A 48 -8.41 27.26 -11.40
N PRO A 49 -7.31 27.40 -12.15
CA PRO A 49 -6.33 28.44 -11.89
C PRO A 49 -6.91 29.86 -12.05
N MET A 50 -7.77 30.05 -13.07
CA MET A 50 -8.51 31.30 -13.26
C MET A 50 -9.41 31.62 -12.08
N THR A 51 -10.09 30.62 -11.53
CA THR A 51 -11.01 30.82 -10.41
C THR A 51 -10.28 31.06 -9.10
N THR A 52 -9.11 30.45 -8.91
CA THR A 52 -8.23 30.79 -7.77
C THR A 52 -7.90 32.28 -7.78
N ASN A 53 -7.47 32.84 -8.92
CA ASN A 53 -7.13 34.26 -9.02
C ASN A 53 -8.33 35.16 -8.72
N ILE A 54 -9.52 34.82 -9.24
CA ILE A 54 -10.76 35.56 -8.95
C ILE A 54 -11.06 35.56 -7.44
N ILE A 55 -10.87 34.42 -6.76
CA ILE A 55 -11.12 34.33 -5.31
C ILE A 55 -10.10 35.17 -4.54
N ILE A 56 -8.81 35.14 -4.91
CA ILE A 56 -7.76 35.97 -4.31
C ILE A 56 -8.13 37.45 -4.46
N ASP A 57 -8.42 37.91 -5.67
CA ASP A 57 -8.70 39.32 -5.96
C ASP A 57 -9.98 39.81 -5.26
N THR A 58 -10.99 38.94 -5.12
CA THR A 58 -12.29 39.32 -4.54
C THR A 58 -12.30 39.30 -3.03
N PHE A 59 -11.70 38.26 -2.42
CA PHE A 59 -11.80 38.03 -0.98
C PHE A 59 -10.51 38.37 -0.22
N ASN A 60 -9.39 38.58 -0.92
CA ASN A 60 -8.07 38.81 -0.34
C ASN A 60 -7.67 37.69 0.66
N ILE A 61 -8.04 36.45 0.33
CA ILE A 61 -7.77 35.25 1.13
C ILE A 61 -6.67 34.45 0.44
N ASP A 62 -5.46 34.48 0.99
CA ASP A 62 -4.36 33.60 0.59
C ASP A 62 -4.25 32.44 1.58
N THR A 63 -4.90 31.32 1.24
CA THR A 63 -4.80 30.08 2.02
C THR A 63 -4.16 28.99 1.17
N VAL A 64 -3.44 28.08 1.82
CA VAL A 64 -2.80 26.98 1.10
C VAL A 64 -3.83 25.98 0.55
N PHE A 65 -5.07 26.00 1.06
CA PHE A 65 -6.19 25.21 0.54
C PHE A 65 -6.94 25.89 -0.62
N LEU A 66 -6.57 27.11 -1.01
CA LEU A 66 -7.30 27.89 -2.01
C LEU A 66 -7.42 27.18 -3.38
N PRO A 67 -6.36 26.53 -3.91
CA PRO A 67 -6.45 25.72 -5.13
C PRO A 67 -7.54 24.64 -5.08
N PHE A 68 -7.67 23.95 -3.94
CA PHE A 68 -8.69 22.92 -3.74
C PHE A 68 -10.08 23.52 -3.69
N ILE A 69 -10.25 24.63 -2.96
CA ILE A 69 -11.52 25.34 -2.85
C ILE A 69 -11.96 25.87 -4.23
N ALA A 70 -11.03 26.44 -5.01
CA ALA A 70 -11.28 26.91 -6.35
C ALA A 70 -11.69 25.77 -7.30
N PHE A 71 -11.03 24.62 -7.23
CA PHE A 71 -11.42 23.42 -7.98
C PHE A 71 -12.84 22.95 -7.62
N PHE A 72 -13.17 22.91 -6.32
CA PHE A 72 -14.52 22.51 -5.89
C PHE A 72 -15.60 23.49 -6.36
N ILE A 73 -15.34 24.79 -6.26
CA ILE A 73 -16.28 25.84 -6.70
C ILE A 73 -16.47 25.77 -8.21
N THR A 74 -15.38 25.70 -8.99
CA THR A 74 -15.46 25.56 -10.46
C THR A 74 -16.20 24.31 -10.86
N LEU A 75 -15.87 23.17 -10.26
CA LEU A 75 -16.55 21.90 -10.54
C LEU A 75 -18.04 22.00 -10.29
N LEU A 76 -18.48 22.59 -9.17
CA LEU A 76 -19.90 22.77 -8.85
C LEU A 76 -20.60 23.65 -9.88
N ILE A 77 -20.02 24.80 -10.23
CA ILE A 77 -20.58 25.72 -11.23
C ILE A 77 -20.70 25.04 -12.59
N VAL A 78 -19.65 24.37 -13.06
CA VAL A 78 -19.63 23.69 -14.35
C VAL A 78 -20.60 22.51 -14.36
N LEU A 79 -20.69 21.72 -13.28
CA LEU A 79 -21.67 20.64 -13.16
C LEU A 79 -23.11 21.16 -13.22
N MET A 80 -23.39 22.30 -12.58
CA MET A 80 -24.69 22.94 -12.64
C MET A 80 -25.04 23.34 -14.09
N LEU A 81 -24.11 23.98 -14.80
CA LEU A 81 -24.28 24.35 -16.21
C LEU A 81 -24.48 23.11 -17.11
N ALA A 82 -23.66 22.07 -16.92
CA ALA A 82 -23.73 20.85 -17.71
C ALA A 82 -25.05 20.09 -17.48
N ARG A 83 -25.61 20.15 -16.25
CA ARG A 83 -26.93 19.59 -15.95
C ARG A 83 -28.07 20.34 -16.61
N ILE A 84 -27.97 21.67 -16.72
CA ILE A 84 -28.95 22.48 -17.47
C ILE A 84 -28.92 22.08 -18.95
N LEU A 85 -27.73 21.96 -19.56
CA LEU A 85 -27.57 21.52 -20.95
C LEU A 85 -28.14 20.12 -21.18
N THR A 86 -27.86 19.18 -20.27
CA THR A 86 -28.36 17.80 -20.38
C THR A 86 -29.89 17.76 -20.32
N LYS A 87 -30.52 18.55 -19.45
CA LYS A 87 -31.99 18.64 -19.38
C LYS A 87 -32.60 19.17 -20.68
N LEU A 88 -32.00 20.18 -21.29
CA LEU A 88 -32.46 20.72 -22.58
C LEU A 88 -32.40 19.66 -23.69
N ILE A 89 -31.34 18.83 -23.70
CA ILE A 89 -31.22 17.71 -24.64
C ILE A 89 -32.28 16.65 -24.35
N GLU A 90 -32.48 16.28 -23.08
CA GLU A 90 -33.48 15.30 -22.66
C GLU A 90 -34.91 15.71 -23.05
N GLU A 91 -35.26 16.98 -22.94
CA GLU A 91 -36.58 17.50 -23.37
C GLU A 91 -36.80 17.41 -24.89
N THR A 92 -35.73 17.39 -25.68
CA THR A 92 -35.79 17.32 -27.15
C THR A 92 -35.85 15.87 -27.67
N VAL A 93 -35.37 14.90 -26.86
CA VAL A 93 -35.38 13.48 -27.24
C VAL A 93 -36.68 12.87 -26.76
N ASP A 94 -37.63 12.68 -27.69
CA ASP A 94 -38.90 11.99 -27.42
C ASP A 94 -38.67 10.71 -26.61
N ASN A 95 -39.44 10.57 -25.52
CA ASN A 95 -39.44 9.43 -24.60
C ASN A 95 -39.70 8.10 -25.33
N LYS A 96 -38.67 7.55 -25.99
CA LYS A 96 -38.68 6.16 -26.42
C LYS A 96 -38.71 5.30 -25.16
N ARG A 97 -39.71 4.41 -25.07
CA ARG A 97 -39.79 3.42 -23.99
C ARG A 97 -38.49 2.63 -23.98
N PHE A 98 -37.69 2.83 -22.93
CA PHE A 98 -36.44 2.13 -22.74
C PHE A 98 -36.72 0.65 -22.55
N ASP A 99 -36.08 -0.19 -23.37
CA ASP A 99 -36.13 -1.64 -23.19
C ASP A 99 -35.33 -2.02 -21.93
N ILE A 100 -35.72 -3.07 -21.24
CA ILE A 100 -35.10 -3.55 -19.99
C ILE A 100 -33.59 -3.74 -20.17
N ILE A 101 -33.16 -4.17 -21.37
CA ILE A 101 -31.75 -4.33 -21.74
C ILE A 101 -30.98 -3.00 -21.57
N SER A 102 -31.55 -1.88 -22.01
CA SER A 102 -30.92 -0.57 -21.88
C SER A 102 -30.82 -0.10 -20.42
N GLN A 103 -31.76 -0.49 -19.57
CA GLN A 103 -31.70 -0.22 -18.13
C GLN A 103 -30.59 -1.04 -17.47
N VAL A 104 -30.49 -2.32 -17.78
CA VAL A 104 -29.42 -3.19 -17.24
C VAL A 104 -28.03 -2.69 -17.63
N VAL A 105 -27.82 -2.30 -18.90
CA VAL A 105 -26.52 -1.76 -19.34
C VAL A 105 -26.24 -0.41 -18.66
N GLY A 106 -27.24 0.46 -18.51
CA GLY A 106 -27.10 1.72 -17.77
C GLY A 106 -26.72 1.50 -16.30
N GLY A 107 -27.35 0.52 -15.64
CA GLY A 107 -27.02 0.09 -14.29
C GLY A 107 -25.60 -0.43 -14.17
N LEU A 108 -25.15 -1.29 -15.09
CA LEU A 108 -23.80 -1.83 -15.08
C LEU A 108 -22.74 -0.73 -15.27
N VAL A 109 -22.95 0.20 -16.21
CA VAL A 109 -22.06 1.34 -16.45
C VAL A 109 -21.95 2.22 -15.20
N MET A 110 -23.08 2.60 -14.59
CA MET A 110 -23.04 3.43 -13.37
C MET A 110 -22.50 2.68 -12.16
N GLY A 111 -22.76 1.38 -12.05
CA GLY A 111 -22.16 0.52 -11.03
C GLY A 111 -20.64 0.58 -11.11
N ILE A 112 -20.05 0.42 -12.30
CA ILE A 112 -18.60 0.55 -12.51
C ILE A 112 -18.10 1.93 -12.11
N ILE A 113 -18.79 3.00 -12.53
CA ILE A 113 -18.37 4.38 -12.23
C ILE A 113 -18.42 4.68 -10.73
N PHE A 114 -19.48 4.27 -10.02
CA PHE A 114 -19.57 4.44 -8.57
C PHE A 114 -18.54 3.59 -7.82
N THR A 115 -18.22 2.41 -8.35
CA THR A 115 -17.16 1.55 -7.81
C THR A 115 -15.78 2.21 -7.98
N LEU A 116 -15.51 2.80 -9.13
CA LEU A 116 -14.30 3.60 -9.39
C LEU A 116 -14.22 4.81 -8.46
N LEU A 117 -15.33 5.55 -8.33
CA LEU A 117 -15.42 6.72 -7.45
C LEU A 117 -15.16 6.32 -5.99
N TYR A 118 -15.73 5.20 -5.53
CA TYR A 118 -15.46 4.66 -4.21
C TYR A 118 -13.98 4.32 -4.02
N SER A 119 -13.34 3.68 -5.01
CA SER A 119 -11.90 3.36 -4.95
C SER A 119 -11.05 4.62 -4.79
N VAL A 120 -11.36 5.69 -5.53
CA VAL A 120 -10.66 6.97 -5.39
C VAL A 120 -10.91 7.59 -4.01
N LEU A 121 -12.15 7.52 -3.51
CA LEU A 121 -12.53 8.05 -2.20
C LEU A 121 -11.77 7.35 -1.05
N VAL A 122 -11.61 6.02 -1.12
CA VAL A 122 -10.88 5.24 -0.12
C VAL A 122 -9.39 5.62 -0.11
N ILE A 123 -8.78 5.77 -1.28
CA ILE A 123 -7.38 6.23 -1.40
C ILE A 123 -7.24 7.63 -0.81
N PHE A 124 -8.14 8.55 -1.17
CA PHE A 124 -8.14 9.92 -0.66
C PHE A 124 -8.27 9.97 0.87
N PHE A 125 -9.21 9.23 1.45
CA PHE A 125 -9.35 9.18 2.91
C PHE A 125 -8.18 8.51 3.63
N GLY A 126 -7.52 7.56 2.97
CA GLY A 126 -6.27 6.99 3.44
C GLY A 126 -5.12 8.01 3.46
N GLN A 127 -4.96 8.78 2.38
CA GLN A 127 -3.94 9.83 2.29
C GLN A 127 -4.22 11.01 3.23
N ALA A 128 -5.49 11.36 3.44
CA ALA A 128 -5.90 12.42 4.35
C ALA A 128 -5.72 12.04 5.85
N GLY A 129 -5.27 10.82 6.15
CA GLY A 129 -5.10 10.34 7.54
C GLY A 129 -6.41 10.20 8.32
N VAL A 130 -7.56 10.37 7.66
CA VAL A 130 -8.90 10.21 8.27
C VAL A 130 -9.18 8.73 8.54
N VAL A 131 -8.69 7.86 7.66
CA VAL A 131 -8.67 6.41 7.87
C VAL A 131 -7.22 6.01 8.04
N LYS A 132 -6.84 5.56 9.25
CA LYS A 132 -5.52 4.98 9.49
C LYS A 132 -5.45 3.65 8.74
N LEU A 133 -4.94 3.72 7.52
CA LEU A 133 -4.58 2.57 6.72
C LEU A 133 -3.44 1.86 7.47
N ILE A 134 -3.69 0.67 8.02
CA ILE A 134 -2.69 -0.14 8.79
C ILE A 134 -1.54 -0.64 7.88
N PHE A 135 -1.51 -0.20 6.63
CA PHE A 135 -0.54 -0.61 5.64
C PHE A 135 0.70 0.26 5.77
N ASN A 136 1.85 -0.36 5.96
CA ASN A 136 3.16 0.30 5.96
C ASN A 136 3.41 1.29 7.11
N ASP A 137 2.79 1.08 8.27
CA ASP A 137 3.20 1.80 9.48
C ASP A 137 4.53 1.23 10.00
N GLU A 138 5.47 2.12 10.36
CA GLU A 138 6.62 1.76 11.18
C GLU A 138 6.12 1.33 12.57
N ILE A 139 6.31 0.06 12.92
CA ILE A 139 5.89 -0.49 14.21
C ILE A 139 7.11 -0.63 15.09
N THR A 140 7.08 0.02 16.25
CA THR A 140 8.11 -0.15 17.28
C THR A 140 7.57 -1.06 18.36
N ALA A 141 8.17 -2.24 18.51
CA ALA A 141 7.93 -3.12 19.64
C ALA A 141 8.88 -2.76 20.79
N VAL A 142 8.37 -2.82 22.02
CA VAL A 142 9.11 -2.50 23.25
C VAL A 142 9.33 -3.75 24.09
N GLN A 143 10.24 -3.70 25.06
CA GLN A 143 10.55 -4.82 25.95
C GLN A 143 9.34 -5.42 26.71
N THR A 144 8.24 -4.67 26.86
CA THR A 144 7.02 -5.15 27.52
C THR A 144 6.17 -6.03 26.62
N ASP A 145 6.36 -5.93 25.30
CA ASP A 145 5.61 -6.71 24.31
C ASP A 145 6.10 -8.16 24.31
N ARG A 146 5.15 -9.09 24.35
CA ARG A 146 5.43 -10.54 24.35
C ARG A 146 5.10 -11.16 22.99
N ASP A 147 5.75 -12.29 22.72
CA ASP A 147 5.47 -13.15 21.57
C ASP A 147 5.50 -12.45 20.20
N ILE A 148 6.48 -11.55 20.01
CA ILE A 148 6.71 -10.84 18.75
C ILE A 148 7.16 -11.86 17.71
N ARG A 149 6.37 -12.04 16.64
CA ARG A 149 6.64 -13.03 15.59
C ARG A 149 6.37 -12.45 14.20
N LEU A 150 7.29 -12.68 13.27
CA LEU A 150 7.03 -12.56 11.84
C LEU A 150 6.57 -13.91 11.31
N VAL A 151 5.37 -13.95 10.74
CA VAL A 151 4.75 -15.19 10.25
C VAL A 151 4.51 -15.08 8.75
N ALA A 152 5.07 -16.01 7.98
CA ALA A 152 4.71 -16.22 6.59
C ALA A 152 3.67 -17.36 6.52
N PRO A 153 2.43 -17.08 6.08
CA PRO A 153 1.38 -18.08 6.00
C PRO A 153 1.74 -19.12 4.95
N ALA A 154 1.22 -20.35 5.08
CA ALA A 154 1.35 -21.32 4.00
C ALA A 154 0.61 -20.83 2.75
N LYS A 155 1.21 -21.08 1.58
CA LYS A 155 0.56 -20.80 0.30
C LYS A 155 -0.59 -21.79 0.09
N ARG A 156 -1.66 -21.36 -0.59
CA ARG A 156 -2.80 -22.24 -0.99
C ARG A 156 -2.37 -23.51 -1.74
N THR A 157 -1.17 -23.51 -2.31
CA THR A 157 -0.56 -24.67 -2.98
C THR A 157 -0.07 -25.76 -2.01
N GLY A 158 -0.20 -25.57 -0.69
CA GLY A 158 0.19 -26.55 0.34
C GLY A 158 1.71 -26.66 0.57
N LEU A 159 2.50 -25.85 -0.13
CA LEU A 159 3.94 -25.69 0.05
C LEU A 159 4.19 -24.70 1.20
N PRO A 160 5.05 -25.06 2.18
CA PRO A 160 5.41 -24.14 3.25
C PRO A 160 6.15 -22.94 2.65
N ASP A 161 5.83 -21.74 3.12
CA ASP A 161 6.59 -20.57 2.70
C ASP A 161 7.98 -20.58 3.36
N THR A 162 8.88 -19.79 2.80
CA THR A 162 10.25 -19.68 3.29
C THR A 162 10.57 -18.24 3.64
N ILE A 163 10.99 -18.05 4.88
CA ILE A 163 11.53 -16.79 5.37
C ILE A 163 13.04 -16.82 5.15
N TYR A 164 13.55 -15.78 4.50
CA TYR A 164 14.96 -15.51 4.30
C TYR A 164 15.33 -14.34 5.21
N MET A 165 16.27 -14.53 6.10
CA MET A 165 16.80 -13.48 6.97
C MET A 165 18.23 -13.17 6.55
N LYS A 166 18.56 -11.89 6.44
CA LYS A 166 19.91 -11.42 6.22
C LYS A 166 20.22 -10.37 7.29
N ILE A 167 21.36 -10.50 7.95
CA ILE A 167 21.86 -9.52 8.93
C ILE A 167 22.99 -8.77 8.22
N ASP A 168 22.78 -7.49 7.91
CA ASP A 168 23.73 -6.59 7.25
C ASP A 168 24.45 -7.17 5.99
N ASP A 169 25.78 -7.01 5.96
CA ASP A 169 26.71 -7.43 4.93
C ASP A 169 27.09 -8.92 5.06
N ASP A 170 26.46 -9.70 5.94
CA ASP A 170 26.64 -11.15 5.93
C ASP A 170 26.23 -11.67 4.54
N HIS A 171 27.15 -12.35 3.86
CA HIS A 171 26.95 -12.73 2.47
C HIS A 171 25.90 -13.84 2.32
N ASN A 172 25.60 -14.58 3.40
CA ASN A 172 24.76 -15.76 3.35
C ASN A 172 23.39 -15.53 4.03
N PRO A 173 22.28 -15.64 3.28
CA PRO A 173 20.95 -15.54 3.88
C PRO A 173 20.61 -16.81 4.68
N TYR A 174 20.09 -16.64 5.90
CA TYR A 174 19.53 -17.71 6.71
C TYR A 174 18.14 -18.07 6.19
N LYS A 175 17.89 -19.35 5.93
CA LYS A 175 16.63 -19.84 5.36
C LYS A 175 15.82 -20.64 6.37
N PHE A 176 14.62 -20.15 6.67
CA PHE A 176 13.67 -20.79 7.57
C PHE A 176 12.50 -21.34 6.76
N LYS A 177 12.33 -22.67 6.80
CA LYS A 177 11.19 -23.36 6.19
C LYS A 177 10.13 -23.60 7.25
N GLY A 178 8.87 -23.33 6.94
CA GLY A 178 7.75 -23.68 7.81
C GLY A 178 7.73 -25.18 8.09
N ARG A 179 7.60 -25.55 9.37
CA ARG A 179 7.56 -26.95 9.80
C ARG A 179 6.12 -27.36 10.02
N LYS A 180 5.69 -28.47 9.40
CA LYS A 180 4.40 -29.10 9.69
C LYS A 180 4.54 -29.89 11.00
N GLU A 181 4.52 -29.21 12.15
CA GLU A 181 4.68 -29.87 13.45
C GLU A 181 3.36 -30.42 14.01
N LYS A 182 2.20 -29.83 13.67
CA LYS A 182 0.87 -30.31 14.08
C LYS A 182 -0.17 -30.14 12.97
N LYS A 183 -1.25 -30.95 13.02
CA LYS A 183 -2.37 -30.93 12.05
C LYS A 183 -3.11 -29.59 11.96
N GLU A 184 -2.97 -28.70 12.94
CA GLU A 184 -3.65 -27.40 12.99
C GLU A 184 -2.75 -26.22 12.57
N ASP A 185 -1.43 -26.33 12.72
CA ASP A 185 -0.48 -25.33 12.23
C ASP A 185 -0.03 -25.70 10.82
N GLU A 186 -0.84 -25.32 9.83
CA GLU A 186 -0.59 -25.57 8.42
C GLU A 186 0.67 -24.84 7.95
N GLY A 187 1.86 -25.42 8.20
CA GLY A 187 3.12 -25.15 7.50
C GLY A 187 3.59 -23.69 7.44
N ALA A 188 3.11 -22.81 8.32
CA ALA A 188 3.57 -21.43 8.38
C ALA A 188 5.03 -21.39 8.83
N ALA A 189 5.83 -20.53 8.20
CA ALA A 189 7.16 -20.21 8.69
C ALA A 189 7.03 -19.07 9.69
N SER A 190 7.64 -19.19 10.86
CA SER A 190 7.62 -18.15 11.88
C SER A 190 9.02 -17.84 12.39
N LEU A 191 9.31 -16.55 12.56
CA LEU A 191 10.53 -16.03 13.15
C LEU A 191 10.15 -15.22 14.39
N SER A 192 10.66 -15.60 15.57
CA SER A 192 10.39 -14.91 16.83
C SER A 192 11.44 -13.83 17.09
N PHE A 193 10.98 -12.72 17.65
CA PHE A 193 11.79 -11.62 18.14
C PHE A 193 11.56 -11.46 19.64
N GLY A 194 12.58 -11.01 20.35
CA GLY A 194 12.45 -10.73 21.77
C GLY A 194 13.62 -9.91 22.30
N PHE A 195 13.63 -9.72 23.62
CA PHE A 195 14.64 -8.95 24.31
C PHE A 195 15.35 -9.83 25.33
N LYS A 196 16.69 -9.75 25.35
CA LYS A 196 17.53 -10.40 26.34
C LYS A 196 18.15 -9.33 27.24
N HIS A 197 18.05 -9.52 28.55
CA HIS A 197 18.67 -8.64 29.53
C HIS A 197 20.18 -8.89 29.57
N ILE A 198 21.00 -7.85 29.43
CA ILE A 198 22.47 -7.95 29.44
C ILE A 198 23.05 -7.44 30.75
N GLU A 199 22.88 -6.15 31.02
CA GLU A 199 23.43 -5.44 32.17
C GLU A 199 22.40 -4.44 32.69
N THR A 200 22.62 -3.84 33.86
CA THR A 200 21.64 -2.99 34.58
C THR A 200 20.91 -2.02 33.66
N ASN A 201 19.66 -2.35 33.33
CA ASN A 201 18.72 -1.58 32.51
C ASN A 201 19.03 -1.51 30.99
N THR A 202 19.87 -2.41 30.48
CA THR A 202 20.17 -2.56 29.05
C THR A 202 19.67 -3.90 28.52
N TYR A 203 18.87 -3.83 27.46
CA TYR A 203 18.33 -4.97 26.76
C TYR A 203 18.94 -5.05 25.36
N ARG A 204 19.05 -6.26 24.83
CA ARG A 204 19.44 -6.50 23.43
C ARG A 204 18.34 -7.28 22.73
N GLY A 205 17.99 -6.83 21.54
CA GLY A 205 17.08 -7.56 20.67
C GLY A 205 17.71 -8.89 20.25
N TYR A 206 16.91 -9.94 20.12
CA TYR A 206 17.30 -11.15 19.44
C TYR A 206 16.23 -11.55 18.44
N VAL A 207 16.66 -12.25 17.40
CA VAL A 207 15.80 -12.85 16.38
C VAL A 207 16.12 -14.33 16.27
N GLY A 208 15.13 -15.16 16.00
CA GLY A 208 15.40 -16.56 15.67
C GLY A 208 14.20 -17.47 15.75
N THR A 209 14.49 -18.74 15.96
CA THR A 209 13.52 -19.81 16.17
C THR A 209 13.68 -20.40 17.57
N THR A 210 12.84 -21.35 17.93
CA THR A 210 12.97 -22.10 19.19
C THR A 210 14.28 -22.87 19.31
N LYS A 211 14.97 -23.16 18.19
CA LYS A 211 16.22 -23.93 18.19
C LYS A 211 17.48 -23.09 18.06
N GLN A 212 17.36 -21.91 17.45
CA GLN A 212 18.51 -21.09 17.11
C GLN A 212 18.13 -19.62 17.22
N GLN A 213 18.91 -18.86 17.99
CA GLN A 213 18.71 -17.44 18.25
C GLN A 213 19.98 -16.68 17.89
N TRP A 214 19.81 -15.47 17.37
CA TRP A 214 20.86 -14.53 17.00
C TRP A 214 20.58 -13.21 17.70
N ASP A 215 21.58 -12.70 18.41
CA ASP A 215 21.55 -11.37 18.99
C ASP A 215 21.60 -10.33 17.84
N ILE A 216 20.76 -9.29 17.91
CA ILE A 216 20.78 -8.14 17.00
C ILE A 216 21.55 -7.02 17.70
N LEU A 217 22.67 -6.57 17.14
CA LEU A 217 23.41 -5.43 17.68
C LEU A 217 22.72 -4.11 17.33
N PRO A 218 22.97 -3.02 18.08
CA PRO A 218 22.34 -1.72 17.81
C PRO A 218 22.64 -1.13 16.44
N GLU A 219 23.77 -1.53 15.85
CA GLU A 219 24.22 -1.12 14.52
C GLU A 219 23.73 -2.07 13.41
N ASP A 220 23.11 -3.20 13.78
CA ASP A 220 22.72 -4.22 12.82
C ASP A 220 21.35 -3.92 12.20
N THR A 221 21.26 -4.12 10.89
CA THR A 221 20.02 -4.10 10.12
C THR A 221 19.65 -5.51 9.68
N VAL A 222 18.50 -6.00 10.13
CA VAL A 222 18.01 -7.34 9.81
C VAL A 222 16.94 -7.24 8.73
N ARG A 223 17.26 -7.70 7.53
CA ARG A 223 16.30 -7.80 6.43
C ARG A 223 15.63 -9.17 6.42
N VAL A 224 14.32 -9.18 6.61
CA VAL A 224 13.50 -10.40 6.59
C VAL A 224 12.63 -10.39 5.35
N LYS A 225 12.83 -11.37 4.46
CA LYS A 225 12.12 -11.51 3.19
C LYS A 225 11.36 -12.83 3.12
N SER A 226 10.16 -12.81 2.56
CA SER A 226 9.39 -14.03 2.23
C SER A 226 9.04 -14.06 0.75
N GLY A 227 8.72 -15.26 0.25
CA GLY A 227 8.15 -15.44 -1.09
C GLY A 227 6.66 -15.09 -1.17
N GLY A 228 6.05 -14.67 -0.07
CA GLY A 228 4.67 -14.24 0.06
C GLY A 228 4.54 -13.23 1.21
N GLN A 229 3.31 -12.98 1.64
CA GLN A 229 3.03 -11.99 2.68
C GLN A 229 3.69 -12.36 4.02
N LEU A 230 4.19 -11.36 4.73
CA LEU A 230 4.70 -11.49 6.10
C LEU A 230 3.76 -10.73 7.03
N TYR A 231 3.31 -11.37 8.11
CA TYR A 231 2.51 -10.75 9.16
C TYR A 231 3.37 -10.52 10.40
N LEU A 232 3.37 -9.31 10.94
CA LEU A 232 3.89 -9.03 12.26
C LEU A 232 2.79 -9.29 13.30
N MET A 233 3.02 -10.30 14.13
CA MET A 233 2.15 -10.71 15.22
C MET A 233 2.79 -10.28 16.54
N ILE A 234 2.03 -9.61 17.41
CA ILE A 234 2.43 -9.28 18.78
C ILE A 234 1.28 -9.73 19.68
N GLU A 235 1.55 -10.58 20.67
CA GLU A 235 0.52 -11.15 21.57
C GLU A 235 -0.65 -11.81 20.81
N ASP A 236 -0.34 -12.61 19.78
CA ASP A 236 -1.31 -13.25 18.88
C ASP A 236 -2.21 -12.29 18.07
N GLN A 237 -1.97 -10.98 18.13
CA GLN A 237 -2.66 -10.00 17.31
C GLN A 237 -1.82 -9.55 16.13
N MET A 238 -2.41 -9.53 14.93
CA MET A 238 -1.79 -8.94 13.76
C MET A 238 -1.67 -7.43 13.96
N ARG A 239 -0.44 -6.91 13.95
CA ARG A 239 -0.16 -5.48 14.08
C ARG A 239 0.07 -4.81 12.74
N CYS A 240 0.85 -5.43 11.87
CA CYS A 240 1.00 -5.02 10.47
C CYS A 240 1.31 -6.23 9.58
N PHE A 241 1.34 -5.98 8.28
CA PHE A 241 1.80 -6.97 7.33
C PHE A 241 2.55 -6.28 6.18
N CYS A 242 3.46 -7.04 5.56
CA CYS A 242 4.20 -6.66 4.36
C CYS A 242 3.96 -7.71 3.28
N ASP A 243 4.09 -7.30 2.02
CA ASP A 243 3.92 -8.22 0.90
C ASP A 243 5.14 -9.12 0.71
N SER A 244 6.34 -8.64 1.04
CA SER A 244 7.56 -9.43 0.88
C SER A 244 8.64 -9.18 1.92
N THR A 245 8.89 -7.92 2.33
CA THR A 245 10.14 -7.58 3.04
C THR A 245 9.92 -6.63 4.22
N PHE A 246 10.40 -7.05 5.39
CA PHE A 246 10.58 -6.20 6.56
C PHE A 246 12.06 -5.85 6.74
N LEU A 247 12.33 -4.59 7.08
CA LEU A 247 13.58 -4.15 7.71
C LEU A 247 13.34 -4.09 9.21
N VAL A 248 14.23 -4.73 9.97
CA VAL A 248 14.17 -4.78 11.41
C VAL A 248 15.43 -4.19 11.99
N GLU A 249 15.28 -3.20 12.87
CA GLU A 249 16.38 -2.51 13.53
C GLU A 249 16.18 -2.61 15.04
N SER A 250 17.22 -2.93 15.81
CA SER A 250 17.15 -2.92 17.26
C SER A 250 17.85 -1.67 17.78
N VAL A 251 17.12 -0.82 18.51
CA VAL A 251 17.71 0.38 19.14
C VAL A 251 17.36 0.36 20.62
N ASN A 252 18.36 0.13 21.46
CA ASN A 252 18.21 0.02 22.92
C ASN A 252 17.16 -1.03 23.34
N ASN A 253 16.07 -0.59 23.96
CA ASN A 253 14.96 -1.41 24.44
C ASN A 253 13.79 -1.49 23.45
N THR A 254 14.05 -1.18 22.18
CA THR A 254 13.04 -1.18 21.12
C THR A 254 13.52 -1.97 19.90
N ILE A 255 12.57 -2.61 19.21
CA ILE A 255 12.77 -3.23 17.91
C ILE A 255 11.80 -2.56 16.95
N LYS A 256 12.34 -1.89 15.93
CA LYS A 256 11.59 -1.22 14.88
C LYS A 256 11.38 -2.17 13.72
N PHE A 257 10.16 -2.24 13.22
CA PHE A 257 9.77 -3.00 12.05
C PHE A 257 9.27 -2.01 10.99
N GLN A 258 10.00 -1.92 9.88
CA GLN A 258 9.65 -1.09 8.74
C GLN A 258 9.36 -1.97 7.53
N CYS A 259 8.26 -1.72 6.83
CA CYS A 259 8.00 -2.38 5.56
C CYS A 259 8.88 -1.75 4.48
N MET A 260 9.69 -2.57 3.79
CA MET A 260 10.54 -2.10 2.68
C MET A 260 9.88 -2.26 1.31
N ASP A 261 8.61 -2.67 1.28
CA ASP A 261 7.87 -2.77 0.03
C ASP A 261 7.49 -1.36 -0.46
N ASP A 262 8.48 -0.60 -0.96
CA ASP A 262 8.30 0.70 -1.65
C ASP A 262 7.30 0.58 -2.80
N TYR A 263 7.16 -0.64 -3.31
CA TYR A 263 6.16 -1.00 -4.30
C TYR A 263 4.72 -0.73 -3.86
N LEU A 264 4.38 -0.67 -2.57
CA LEU A 264 3.01 -0.35 -2.14
C LEU A 264 2.72 1.15 -2.12
N ALA A 265 3.73 2.00 -1.95
CA ALA A 265 3.58 3.44 -2.06
C ALA A 265 3.46 3.90 -3.53
N ALA A 266 4.19 3.26 -4.45
CA ALA A 266 4.12 3.54 -5.88
C ALA A 266 3.04 2.74 -6.63
N LYS A 267 2.56 1.62 -6.07
CA LYS A 267 1.58 0.72 -6.66
C LYS A 267 0.55 0.33 -5.60
N SER A 268 -0.36 1.24 -5.26
CA SER A 268 -1.48 0.94 -4.36
C SER A 268 -2.39 -0.15 -4.95
N THR A 269 -2.09 -1.39 -4.61
CA THR A 269 -2.87 -2.60 -4.91
C THR A 269 -4.21 -2.65 -4.19
N THR A 270 -4.55 -1.62 -3.38
CA THR A 270 -5.90 -1.39 -2.87
C THR A 270 -6.86 -0.90 -3.97
N SER A 271 -6.35 -0.43 -5.10
CA SER A 271 -7.15 -0.20 -6.30
C SER A 271 -7.14 -1.46 -7.17
N PHE A 272 -8.21 -2.26 -7.07
CA PHE A 272 -8.53 -3.32 -8.03
C PHE A 272 -8.36 -2.84 -9.49
N PHE A 273 -8.56 -1.54 -9.74
CA PHE A 273 -8.54 -0.92 -11.06
C PHE A 273 -7.15 -0.65 -11.62
N TYR A 274 -6.08 -0.53 -10.81
CA TYR A 274 -4.76 -0.16 -11.34
C TYR A 274 -4.21 -1.21 -12.33
N LYS A 275 -4.46 -2.50 -12.05
CA LYS A 275 -4.14 -3.61 -12.96
C LYS A 275 -4.90 -3.54 -14.29
N TYR A 276 -6.05 -2.88 -14.33
CA TYR A 276 -6.85 -2.69 -15.55
C TYR A 276 -6.55 -1.36 -16.26
N ILE A 277 -5.97 -0.38 -15.57
CA ILE A 277 -5.51 0.89 -16.18
C ILE A 277 -4.30 0.65 -17.09
N GLU A 278 -3.39 -0.27 -16.74
CA GLU A 278 -2.29 -0.69 -17.64
C GLU A 278 -2.79 -1.39 -18.92
N VAL A 279 -3.98 -1.99 -18.88
CA VAL A 279 -4.58 -2.68 -20.03
C VAL A 279 -5.64 -1.79 -20.70
N ILE A 280 -5.41 -0.47 -20.76
CA ILE A 280 -6.22 0.39 -21.62
C ILE A 280 -5.79 0.12 -23.07
N PRO A 281 -6.69 -0.34 -23.96
CA PRO A 281 -6.34 -0.65 -25.34
C PRO A 281 -5.76 0.56 -26.06
N GLN A 282 -4.78 0.35 -26.96
CA GLN A 282 -4.06 1.39 -27.71
C GLN A 282 -4.96 2.43 -28.43
N ARG A 283 -6.25 2.14 -28.64
CA ARG A 283 -7.19 3.14 -29.21
C ARG A 283 -7.55 4.26 -28.24
N GLY A 284 -7.45 4.04 -26.93
CA GLY A 284 -7.63 5.08 -25.91
C GLY A 284 -6.51 6.12 -25.91
N THR A 285 -5.33 5.82 -26.47
CA THR A 285 -4.17 6.72 -26.37
C THR A 285 -4.35 8.02 -27.14
N GLN A 286 -5.17 8.05 -28.20
CA GLN A 286 -5.39 9.29 -28.96
C GLN A 286 -6.25 10.30 -28.19
N VAL A 287 -7.33 9.83 -27.57
CA VAL A 287 -8.18 10.67 -26.70
C VAL A 287 -7.37 11.13 -25.49
N MET A 288 -6.62 10.23 -24.86
CA MET A 288 -5.76 10.57 -23.73
C MET A 288 -4.67 11.57 -24.13
N LYS A 289 -4.06 11.48 -25.32
CA LYS A 289 -3.09 12.48 -25.81
C LYS A 289 -3.68 13.88 -25.93
N GLY A 290 -4.96 14.00 -26.33
CA GLY A 290 -5.65 15.29 -26.40
C GLY A 290 -5.96 15.90 -25.03
N ILE A 291 -6.20 15.05 -24.03
CA ILE A 291 -6.59 15.48 -22.67
C ILE A 291 -5.37 15.63 -21.75
N ALA A 292 -4.28 14.91 -22.03
CA ALA A 292 -3.03 14.91 -21.28
C ALA A 292 -2.49 16.30 -20.90
N PRO A 293 -2.44 17.32 -21.79
CA PRO A 293 -1.93 18.63 -21.40
C PRO A 293 -2.75 19.28 -20.28
N PHE A 294 -4.08 19.15 -20.31
CA PHE A 294 -4.96 19.72 -19.28
C PHE A 294 -4.81 19.00 -17.93
N ILE A 295 -4.71 17.66 -17.97
CA ILE A 295 -4.48 16.88 -16.75
C ILE A 295 -3.10 17.21 -16.16
N LYS A 296 -2.07 17.30 -17.01
CA LYS A 296 -0.71 17.61 -16.56
C LYS A 296 -0.65 19.00 -15.92
N GLU A 297 -1.18 20.02 -16.59
CA GLU A 297 -1.19 21.39 -16.04
C GLU A 297 -1.94 21.46 -14.71
N PHE A 298 -3.09 20.78 -14.60
CA PHE A 298 -3.82 20.70 -13.33
C PHE A 298 -3.03 19.95 -12.24
N LEU A 299 -2.41 18.82 -12.55
CA LEU A 299 -1.64 18.05 -11.58
C LEU A 299 -0.39 18.81 -11.12
N ASP A 300 0.31 19.49 -12.04
CA ASP A 300 1.46 20.33 -11.73
C ASP A 300 1.04 21.51 -10.84
N TYR A 301 -0.13 22.11 -11.11
CA TYR A 301 -0.71 23.16 -10.26
C TYR A 301 -1.04 22.65 -8.85
N MET A 302 -1.63 21.46 -8.74
CA MET A 302 -2.00 20.84 -7.47
C MET A 302 -0.79 20.33 -6.68
N SER A 303 0.26 19.83 -7.35
CA SER A 303 1.48 19.36 -6.68
C SER A 303 2.23 20.50 -6.01
N ILE A 304 2.38 21.64 -6.70
CA ILE A 304 2.95 22.87 -6.12
C ILE A 304 2.13 23.33 -4.91
N ALA A 305 0.79 23.24 -4.97
CA ALA A 305 -0.07 23.57 -3.85
C ALA A 305 0.12 22.62 -2.65
N LEU A 306 0.27 21.31 -2.90
CA LEU A 306 0.51 20.29 -1.88
C LEU A 306 1.89 20.38 -1.25
N GLU A 307 2.93 20.66 -2.04
CA GLU A 307 4.29 20.85 -1.54
C GLU A 307 4.33 22.02 -0.55
N ARG A 308 3.68 23.14 -0.89
CA ARG A 308 3.52 24.29 0.02
C ARG A 308 2.71 23.97 1.29
N LEU A 309 1.73 23.05 1.21
CA LEU A 309 1.00 22.56 2.40
C LEU A 309 1.94 21.79 3.32
N ASN A 310 2.80 20.95 2.76
CA ASN A 310 3.71 20.09 3.51
C ASN A 310 4.83 20.90 4.19
N GLU A 311 5.34 21.94 3.53
CA GLU A 311 6.47 22.69 4.05
C GLU A 311 6.14 23.60 5.24
N GLN A 312 4.85 23.88 5.54
CA GLN A 312 4.38 24.74 6.64
C GLN A 312 5.08 26.13 6.79
N LYS A 313 5.96 26.49 5.86
CA LYS A 313 6.88 27.63 5.95
C LYS A 313 6.75 28.48 4.69
N VAL A 314 5.60 29.13 4.52
CA VAL A 314 5.51 30.20 3.51
C VAL A 314 5.28 31.54 4.22
N PRO A 315 6.15 32.55 4.01
CA PRO A 315 5.96 33.89 4.52
C PRO A 315 4.70 34.53 3.92
N LYS A 316 3.91 35.22 4.75
CA LYS A 316 2.58 35.79 4.45
C LYS A 316 2.52 36.83 3.32
N ASP A 317 3.66 37.24 2.75
CA ASP A 317 3.76 38.51 2.01
C ASP A 317 3.90 38.36 0.49
N LYS A 318 3.73 37.16 -0.08
CA LYS A 318 3.74 36.98 -1.55
C LYS A 318 2.45 36.33 -2.04
N PRO A 319 1.63 37.03 -2.85
CA PRO A 319 0.43 36.46 -3.42
C PRO A 319 0.77 35.31 -4.37
N ILE A 320 -0.11 34.31 -4.40
CA ILE A 320 0.04 33.08 -5.19
C ILE A 320 -0.14 33.44 -6.67
N ASN A 321 0.96 33.66 -7.40
CA ASN A 321 0.92 33.80 -8.86
C ASN A 321 1.62 32.61 -9.53
N VAL A 322 0.89 31.50 -9.68
CA VAL A 322 1.41 30.26 -10.29
C VAL A 322 1.79 30.45 -11.77
N TYR A 323 1.32 31.53 -12.41
CA TYR A 323 1.69 31.90 -13.78
C TYR A 323 2.72 33.03 -13.87
N SER A 324 3.38 33.40 -12.78
CA SER A 324 4.54 34.28 -12.89
C SER A 324 5.66 33.50 -13.57
N GLU A 325 5.95 33.83 -14.84
CA GLU A 325 7.04 33.22 -15.62
C GLU A 325 8.39 33.25 -14.88
N GLU A 326 8.55 34.14 -13.90
CA GLU A 326 9.75 34.26 -13.07
C GLU A 326 9.90 33.14 -12.01
N GLU A 327 8.81 32.55 -11.50
CA GLU A 327 8.90 31.43 -10.54
C GLU A 327 9.04 30.07 -11.25
N HIS A 328 8.49 29.92 -12.46
CA HIS A 328 8.62 28.69 -13.25
C HIS A 328 10.08 28.37 -13.65
N LYS A 329 10.94 29.40 -13.83
CA LYS A 329 12.36 29.20 -14.15
C LYS A 329 13.19 28.59 -13.02
N ASN A 330 12.77 28.75 -11.76
CA ASN A 330 13.55 28.27 -10.62
C ASN A 330 12.99 26.97 -10.01
N VAL A 331 11.71 26.65 -10.21
CA VAL A 331 11.07 25.44 -9.65
C VAL A 331 11.05 24.29 -10.66
N VAL A 332 11.03 24.59 -11.97
CA VAL A 332 11.20 23.59 -13.03
C VAL A 332 12.61 23.75 -13.61
N GLN A 333 13.62 23.52 -12.78
CA GLN A 333 14.84 22.99 -13.40
C GLN A 333 14.40 21.65 -14.01
N PRO A 334 14.64 21.38 -15.30
CA PRO A 334 14.47 20.03 -15.80
C PRO A 334 15.25 19.16 -14.82
N VAL A 335 14.59 18.17 -14.22
CA VAL A 335 15.33 17.04 -13.64
C VAL A 335 16.27 16.67 -14.76
N GLU A 336 17.58 16.94 -14.59
CA GLU A 336 18.58 16.45 -15.51
C GLU A 336 18.24 14.98 -15.62
N GLU A 337 17.72 14.61 -16.79
CA GLU A 337 17.54 13.23 -17.15
C GLU A 337 18.98 12.73 -17.12
N TYR A 338 19.37 12.21 -15.96
CA TYR A 338 20.65 11.53 -15.81
C TYR A 338 20.57 10.49 -16.91
N GLU A 339 21.29 10.74 -18.00
CA GLU A 339 21.63 9.74 -18.99
C GLU A 339 22.15 8.60 -18.13
N THR A 340 21.27 7.62 -17.91
CA THR A 340 21.65 6.43 -17.16
C THR A 340 22.73 5.88 -18.06
N PRO A 341 24.01 5.88 -17.64
CA PRO A 341 25.09 5.47 -18.50
C PRO A 341 24.66 4.10 -19.00
N GLU A 342 24.59 3.96 -20.33
CA GLU A 342 24.21 2.71 -20.97
C GLU A 342 25.03 1.64 -20.26
N PRO A 343 24.40 0.74 -19.48
CA PRO A 343 25.15 -0.14 -18.61
C PRO A 343 26.05 -0.93 -19.54
N ASP A 344 27.36 -0.71 -19.39
CA ASP A 344 28.39 -1.38 -20.16
C ASP A 344 28.01 -2.86 -20.10
N LEU A 345 27.60 -3.41 -21.24
CA LEU A 345 27.20 -4.80 -21.39
C LEU A 345 28.48 -5.62 -21.22
N GLN A 346 28.96 -5.72 -19.98
CA GLN A 346 29.86 -6.79 -19.61
C GLN A 346 29.10 -8.08 -19.88
N PRO A 347 29.73 -9.03 -20.58
CA PRO A 347 29.11 -10.33 -20.83
C PRO A 347 28.61 -10.85 -19.50
N ARG A 348 27.32 -11.18 -19.44
CA ARG A 348 26.72 -11.88 -18.31
C ARG A 348 27.58 -13.10 -18.04
N ASP A 349 28.44 -13.01 -17.03
CA ASP A 349 28.88 -14.20 -16.32
C ASP A 349 27.61 -14.81 -15.75
N SER A 350 27.16 -15.85 -16.44
CA SER A 350 26.16 -16.76 -15.93
C SER A 350 26.59 -17.15 -14.53
N LEU A 351 25.87 -16.66 -13.53
CA LEU A 351 25.85 -17.22 -12.18
C LEU A 351 25.40 -18.69 -12.33
N GLU A 352 26.36 -19.57 -12.61
CA GLU A 352 26.24 -20.98 -12.32
C GLU A 352 26.03 -21.07 -10.82
N PHE A 353 24.80 -21.39 -10.41
CA PHE A 353 24.55 -21.95 -9.10
C PHE A 353 25.29 -23.29 -9.05
N ALA A 354 26.53 -23.26 -8.58
CA ALA A 354 27.25 -24.45 -8.19
C ALA A 354 26.40 -25.16 -7.14
N ASN A 355 25.86 -26.29 -7.54
CA ASN A 355 25.09 -27.19 -6.70
C ASN A 355 26.11 -27.93 -5.81
N ASP A 356 26.75 -27.20 -4.90
CA ASP A 356 27.77 -27.75 -4.02
C ASP A 356 27.07 -28.40 -2.83
N SER A 357 26.57 -29.61 -3.08
CA SER A 357 26.28 -30.56 -2.02
C SER A 357 27.60 -30.97 -1.39
N ILE A 358 27.66 -30.86 -0.05
CA ILE A 358 28.75 -31.29 0.84
C ILE A 358 29.71 -30.14 1.20
N ASN A 359 29.31 -29.33 2.18
CA ASN A 359 30.17 -28.93 3.30
C ASN A 359 29.30 -28.19 4.34
N GLN A 360 28.86 -28.90 5.38
CA GLN A 360 28.35 -28.29 6.60
C GLN A 360 29.55 -27.72 7.38
N PRO A 361 29.58 -26.43 7.73
CA PRO A 361 30.49 -25.96 8.77
C PRO A 361 30.01 -26.48 10.13
N THR A 362 30.83 -27.32 10.75
CA THR A 362 30.70 -27.72 12.15
C THR A 362 30.96 -26.51 13.05
N ILE A 363 29.89 -25.85 13.49
CA ILE A 363 29.96 -24.88 14.58
C ILE A 363 30.05 -25.67 15.88
N SER A 364 31.18 -25.51 16.59
CA SER A 364 31.38 -26.12 17.90
C SER A 364 30.47 -25.43 18.93
N PRO A 365 29.73 -26.18 19.76
CA PRO A 365 28.94 -25.59 20.82
C PRO A 365 29.85 -25.04 21.94
N THR A 366 29.38 -23.96 22.56
CA THR A 366 29.97 -23.38 23.76
C THR A 366 30.01 -24.43 24.87
N LYS A 367 31.18 -24.56 25.49
CA LYS A 367 31.51 -25.57 26.50
C LYS A 367 30.80 -25.25 27.81
N ASP A 368 29.72 -25.98 28.11
CA ASP A 368 29.05 -25.92 29.40
C ASP A 368 29.83 -26.69 30.47
N THR A 369 29.92 -26.07 31.64
CA THR A 369 30.54 -26.57 32.86
C THR A 369 29.71 -27.70 33.45
N ILE A 370 30.26 -28.92 33.43
CA ILE A 370 29.69 -30.10 34.12
C ILE A 370 30.05 -30.02 35.61
N SER A 371 29.04 -29.90 36.47
CA SER A 371 29.13 -30.32 37.88
C SER A 371 28.53 -31.72 38.01
N ASN A 372 29.37 -32.67 38.43
CA ASN A 372 28.98 -34.03 38.77
C ASN A 372 28.03 -34.05 39.97
N THR A 373 26.92 -34.78 39.85
CA THR A 373 26.26 -35.44 40.98
C THR A 373 25.77 -36.80 40.49
N GLU A 374 26.42 -37.85 40.99
CA GLU A 374 25.92 -39.24 41.00
C GLU A 374 24.68 -39.30 41.90
N GLU A 375 23.62 -40.02 41.51
CA GLU A 375 22.98 -41.04 42.36
C GLU A 375 21.81 -41.78 41.66
N SER A 376 21.90 -43.12 41.75
CA SER A 376 20.87 -44.15 41.96
C SER A 376 19.66 -44.27 41.02
N ASP A 377 19.67 -45.37 40.25
CA ASP A 377 18.74 -46.51 40.31
C ASP A 377 17.31 -46.27 40.84
N ASP A 378 16.31 -46.49 39.99
CA ASP A 378 15.23 -47.47 40.19
C ASP A 378 14.17 -47.34 39.09
N GLU A 379 14.14 -48.31 38.18
CA GLU A 379 12.99 -48.62 37.31
C GLU A 379 11.96 -49.41 38.12
N PRO A 380 10.66 -49.18 37.87
CA PRO A 380 9.77 -50.32 37.73
C PRO A 380 8.99 -50.27 36.41
N GLU A 381 9.00 -51.42 35.74
CA GLU A 381 8.12 -51.81 34.65
C GLU A 381 6.65 -51.71 35.10
N GLU A 382 5.82 -50.99 34.34
CA GLU A 382 4.37 -51.04 34.47
C GLU A 382 3.78 -51.77 33.25
N GLU A 383 3.29 -52.98 33.51
CA GLU A 383 2.51 -53.80 32.59
C GLU A 383 1.19 -53.10 32.25
N VAL A 384 0.90 -52.90 30.97
CA VAL A 384 -0.42 -52.48 30.51
C VAL A 384 -1.21 -53.70 30.08
N GLU A 385 -2.13 -54.10 30.95
CA GLU A 385 -3.16 -55.12 30.73
C GLU A 385 -4.24 -54.57 29.78
N TYR A 386 -4.54 -55.30 28.69
CA TYR A 386 -5.67 -55.03 27.82
C TYR A 386 -6.82 -55.98 28.16
N GLU A 387 -7.97 -55.44 28.59
CA GLU A 387 -9.25 -56.15 28.56
C GLU A 387 -10.38 -55.25 28.03
N GLY A 388 -11.23 -55.86 27.19
CA GLY A 388 -12.68 -55.60 27.15
C GLY A 388 -13.21 -54.71 26.06
#